data_AF-A0A9P8VS58-F1
#
_entry.id   AF-A0A9P8VS58-F1
#
_cell.length_a   1.000
_cell.length_b   1.000
_cell.length_c   1.000
_cell.angle_alpha   90.00
_cell.angle_beta   90.00
_cell.angle_gamma   90.00
#
_symmetry.space_group_name_H-M   'P 1'
#
loop_
_entity.id
_entity.type
_entity.pdbx_description
1 polymer ?
#
loop_
_entity_poly.entity_id
_entity_poly.type
_entity_poly.pdbx_seq_one_letter_code
_entity_poly.pdbx_strand_id
1 'polypeptide(L)'
;MEDLREADEERRSMHKAVNAQGISMQDIDRMTAERERLQKGIESAGQRLEEVKKKVSEKEVEASRVLDELERIVDQYNTVAYQTALIPSTAANAKGRNFELQVMVNDDSYFTSTNLKGSSERRHQPTGSVRTSLLALRKEISERRGAAMELMMDHDLLDGIKEVIEDKRSEVEALNHRVGAAEQEYEATKEILEQKEINTTIQYEQLVLRANALREELHTEIDRMLNDVIKFKIHIQKNLADYEGFVTDELEKELVSEEIDEDTRPVEF
;
A
#
# COMPACT_ATOMS: atom_id res chain seq x y z
N MET A 1 75.64 84.73 -55.36
CA MET A 1 77.02 84.20 -55.43
C MET A 1 77.71 84.20 -54.07
N GLU A 2 77.23 84.98 -53.08
CA GLU A 2 77.77 85.00 -51.72
C GLU A 2 77.38 83.75 -50.92
N ASP A 3 76.12 83.31 -50.98
CA ASP A 3 75.62 82.09 -50.31
C ASP A 3 76.34 80.80 -50.74
N LEU A 4 76.79 80.71 -52.00
CA LEU A 4 77.56 79.58 -52.51
C LEU A 4 78.98 79.53 -51.93
N ARG A 5 79.56 80.71 -51.66
CA ARG A 5 80.88 80.84 -51.07
C ARG A 5 80.85 80.55 -49.58
N GLU A 6 79.80 81.00 -48.90
CA GLU A 6 79.57 80.70 -47.48
C GLU A 6 79.34 79.20 -47.27
N ALA A 7 78.51 78.56 -48.11
CA ALA A 7 78.33 77.11 -48.08
C ALA A 7 79.63 76.32 -48.36
N ASP A 8 80.50 76.80 -49.25
CA ASP A 8 81.80 76.17 -49.53
C ASP A 8 82.81 76.38 -48.38
N GLU A 9 82.78 77.54 -47.72
CA GLU A 9 83.60 77.82 -46.53
C GLU A 9 83.13 76.99 -45.33
N GLU A 10 81.82 76.83 -45.13
CA GLU A 10 81.24 75.92 -44.13
C GLU A 10 81.59 74.46 -44.41
N ARG A 11 81.51 74.00 -45.67
CA ARG A 11 81.96 72.65 -46.06
C ARG A 11 83.43 72.45 -45.75
N ARG A 12 84.29 73.42 -46.05
CA ARG A 12 85.73 73.34 -45.76
C ARG A 12 86.01 73.36 -44.26
N SER A 13 85.27 74.15 -43.50
CA SER A 13 85.33 74.20 -42.04
C SER A 13 85.00 72.83 -41.43
N MET A 14 83.88 72.24 -41.84
CA MET A 14 83.47 70.91 -41.40
C MET A 14 84.49 69.82 -41.81
N HIS A 15 84.99 69.87 -43.04
CA HIS A 15 85.99 68.90 -43.52
C HIS A 15 87.32 69.02 -42.76
N LYS A 16 87.71 70.25 -42.35
CA LYS A 16 88.88 70.46 -41.48
C LYS A 16 88.63 69.96 -40.06
N ALA A 17 87.45 70.19 -39.49
CA ALA A 17 87.10 69.72 -38.15
C ALA A 17 87.09 68.19 -38.07
N VAL A 18 86.54 67.52 -39.10
CA VAL A 18 86.53 66.05 -39.21
C VAL A 18 87.94 65.49 -39.37
N ASN A 19 88.77 66.08 -40.24
CA ASN A 19 90.16 65.67 -40.42
C ASN A 19 91.01 65.93 -39.15
N ALA A 20 90.72 66.98 -38.38
CA ALA A 20 91.40 67.27 -37.11
C ALA A 20 91.07 66.23 -36.01
N GLN A 21 89.92 65.57 -36.10
CA GLN A 21 89.55 64.44 -35.25
C GLN A 21 90.17 63.10 -35.72
N GLY A 22 90.93 63.09 -36.83
CA GLY A 22 91.64 61.91 -37.33
C GLY A 22 90.73 60.84 -37.94
N ILE A 23 89.46 61.17 -38.22
CA ILE A 23 88.46 60.25 -38.76
C ILE A 23 88.40 60.44 -40.27
N SER A 24 88.67 59.38 -41.05
CA SER A 24 88.55 59.41 -42.50
C SER A 24 87.08 59.40 -42.93
N MET A 25 86.77 59.94 -44.11
CA MET A 25 85.44 59.84 -44.71
C MET A 25 84.96 58.37 -44.79
N GLN A 26 85.87 57.43 -45.05
CA GLN A 26 85.57 55.99 -45.05
C GLN A 26 85.18 55.45 -43.67
N ASP A 27 85.75 56.00 -42.60
CA ASP A 27 85.41 55.61 -41.22
C ASP A 27 84.04 56.16 -40.84
N ILE A 28 83.68 57.35 -41.31
CA ILE A 28 82.32 57.90 -41.15
C ILE A 28 81.29 57.03 -41.87
N ASP A 29 81.56 56.59 -43.10
CA ASP A 29 80.67 55.69 -43.83
C ASP A 29 80.56 54.32 -43.13
N ARG A 30 81.67 53.79 -42.60
CA ARG A 30 81.69 52.53 -41.84
C ARG A 30 80.92 52.63 -40.52
N MET A 31 81.11 53.71 -39.77
CA MET A 31 80.35 53.99 -38.54
C MET A 31 78.88 54.23 -38.83
N THR A 32 78.53 54.87 -39.94
CA THR A 32 77.15 55.07 -40.35
C THR A 32 76.49 53.74 -40.70
N ALA A 33 77.17 52.87 -41.46
CA ALA A 33 76.70 51.53 -41.78
C ALA A 33 76.58 50.63 -40.53
N GLU A 34 77.51 50.73 -39.59
CA GLU A 34 77.47 50.00 -38.33
C GLU A 34 76.34 50.51 -37.42
N ARG A 35 76.14 51.83 -37.35
CA ARG A 35 75.02 52.46 -36.62
C ARG A 35 73.69 52.03 -37.21
N GLU A 36 73.52 52.05 -38.53
CA GLU A 36 72.31 51.57 -39.19
C GLU A 36 72.08 50.07 -38.96
N ARG A 37 73.13 49.25 -38.96
CA ARG A 37 73.03 47.81 -38.69
C ARG A 37 72.63 47.54 -37.24
N LEU A 38 73.26 48.22 -36.27
CA LEU A 38 72.91 48.11 -34.86
C LEU A 38 71.48 48.61 -34.60
N GLN A 39 71.10 49.72 -35.23
CA GLN A 39 69.74 50.24 -35.16
C GLN A 39 68.72 49.22 -35.68
N LYS A 40 68.95 48.62 -36.85
CA LYS A 40 68.12 47.53 -37.39
C LYS A 40 68.11 46.29 -36.48
N GLY A 41 69.23 45.98 -35.82
CA GLY A 41 69.34 44.88 -34.87
C GLY A 41 68.52 45.12 -33.60
N ILE A 42 68.58 46.33 -33.05
CA ILE A 42 67.79 46.77 -31.89
C ILE A 42 66.30 46.76 -32.24
N GLU A 43 65.93 47.28 -33.42
CA GLU A 43 64.55 47.27 -33.89
C GLU A 43 64.01 45.84 -34.05
N SER A 44 64.80 44.94 -34.67
CA SER A 44 64.41 43.53 -34.83
C SER A 44 64.32 42.79 -33.49
N ALA A 45 65.25 43.03 -32.57
CA ALA A 45 65.20 42.46 -31.22
C ALA A 45 64.00 43.01 -30.41
N GLY A 46 63.69 44.29 -30.57
CA GLY A 46 62.51 44.92 -29.98
C GLY A 46 61.21 44.33 -30.50
N GLN A 47 61.10 44.12 -31.82
CA GLN A 47 59.94 43.44 -32.42
C GLN A 47 59.76 42.01 -31.87
N ARG A 48 60.85 41.23 -31.80
CA ARG A 48 60.80 39.87 -31.22
C ARG A 48 60.42 39.86 -29.74
N LEU A 49 60.94 40.82 -28.97
CA LEU A 49 60.59 40.95 -27.56
C LEU A 49 59.10 41.24 -27.40
N GLU A 50 58.54 42.12 -28.24
CA GLU A 50 57.13 42.47 -28.19
C GLU A 50 56.23 41.30 -28.61
N GLU A 51 56.62 40.53 -29.63
CA GLU A 51 55.93 39.30 -30.01
C GLU A 51 55.92 38.25 -28.90
N VAL A 52 57.05 38.06 -28.21
CA VAL A 52 57.13 37.10 -27.08
C VAL A 52 56.30 37.59 -25.90
N LYS A 53 56.39 38.88 -25.54
CA LYS A 53 55.55 39.46 -24.49
C LYS A 53 54.07 39.29 -24.78
N LYS A 54 53.65 39.52 -26.03
CA LYS A 54 52.28 39.30 -26.46
C LYS A 54 51.86 37.83 -26.27
N LYS A 55 52.68 36.88 -26.70
CA LYS A 55 52.40 35.44 -26.52
C LYS A 55 52.34 35.02 -25.05
N VAL A 56 53.23 35.56 -24.20
CA VAL A 56 53.21 35.29 -22.75
C VAL A 56 51.92 35.85 -22.15
N SER A 57 51.56 37.09 -22.46
CA SER A 57 50.32 37.68 -21.98
C SER A 57 49.08 36.92 -22.44
N GLU A 58 49.02 36.50 -23.71
CA GLU A 58 47.93 35.65 -24.21
C GLU A 58 47.84 34.32 -23.46
N LYS A 59 48.97 33.70 -23.14
CA LYS A 59 49.03 32.44 -22.38
C LYS A 59 48.72 32.60 -20.90
N GLU A 60 49.10 33.71 -20.29
CA GLU A 60 48.70 34.05 -18.92
C GLU A 60 47.19 34.24 -18.84
N VAL A 61 46.59 34.97 -19.78
CA VAL A 61 45.13 35.14 -19.82
C VAL A 61 44.41 33.81 -20.03
N GLU A 62 44.93 32.94 -20.90
CA GLU A 62 44.37 31.60 -21.11
C GLU A 62 44.50 30.74 -19.84
N ALA A 63 45.65 30.76 -19.17
CA ALA A 63 45.87 30.02 -17.93
C ALA A 63 44.98 30.51 -16.79
N SER A 64 44.82 31.83 -16.62
CA SER A 64 43.89 32.42 -15.65
C SER A 64 42.46 31.97 -15.89
N ARG A 65 41.99 31.99 -17.15
CA ARG A 65 40.62 31.52 -17.47
C ARG A 65 40.40 30.05 -17.12
N VAL A 66 41.40 29.20 -17.35
CA VAL A 66 41.31 27.78 -17.02
C VAL A 66 41.35 27.57 -15.50
N LEU A 67 42.14 28.37 -14.78
CA LEU A 67 42.19 28.35 -13.32
C LEU A 67 40.82 28.75 -12.73
N ASP A 68 40.23 29.84 -13.21
CA ASP A 68 38.91 30.32 -12.77
C ASP A 68 37.82 29.25 -12.98
N GLU A 69 37.82 28.57 -14.12
CA GLU A 69 36.85 27.50 -14.39
C GLU A 69 37.10 26.26 -13.51
N LEU A 70 38.36 25.93 -13.23
CA LEU A 70 38.72 24.84 -12.32
C LEU A 70 38.24 25.14 -10.90
N GLU A 71 38.47 26.36 -10.40
CA GLU A 71 37.99 26.81 -9.09
C GLU A 71 36.47 26.70 -9.01
N ARG A 72 35.75 27.17 -10.04
CA ARG A 72 34.28 27.07 -10.09
C ARG A 72 33.78 25.62 -10.00
N ILE A 73 34.42 24.69 -10.70
CA ILE A 73 34.06 23.27 -10.68
C ILE A 73 34.34 22.66 -9.31
N VAL A 74 35.47 23.02 -8.68
CA VAL A 74 35.84 22.58 -7.33
C VAL A 74 34.83 23.07 -6.30
N ASP A 75 34.43 24.33 -6.37
CA ASP A 75 33.41 24.91 -5.49
C ASP A 75 32.05 24.22 -5.65
N GLN A 76 31.64 23.97 -6.89
CA GLN A 76 30.41 23.24 -7.18
C GLN A 76 30.45 21.82 -6.59
N TYR A 77 31.57 21.12 -6.78
CA TYR A 77 31.76 19.79 -6.20
C TYR A 77 31.69 19.82 -4.67
N ASN A 78 32.44 20.71 -4.02
CA ASN A 78 32.48 20.81 -2.56
C ASN A 78 31.10 21.19 -1.99
N THR A 79 30.36 22.07 -2.67
CA THR A 79 28.98 22.44 -2.30
C THR A 79 28.05 21.23 -2.33
N VAL A 80 28.06 20.45 -3.42
CA VAL A 80 27.23 19.25 -3.53
C VAL A 80 27.68 18.17 -2.54
N ALA A 81 28.98 18.02 -2.32
CA ALA A 81 29.54 17.07 -1.36
C ALA A 81 29.17 17.44 0.08
N TYR A 82 29.07 18.72 0.42
CA TYR A 82 28.55 19.17 1.72
C TYR A 82 27.06 18.83 1.88
N GLN A 83 26.24 19.17 0.89
CA GLN A 83 24.80 18.89 0.89
C GLN A 83 24.50 17.38 1.00
N THR A 84 25.36 16.55 0.44
CA THR A 84 25.24 15.09 0.48
C THR A 84 25.99 14.44 1.66
N ALA A 85 26.47 15.24 2.61
CA ALA A 85 27.16 14.81 3.83
C ALA A 85 28.40 13.92 3.56
N LEU A 86 29.19 14.27 2.54
CA LEU A 86 30.50 13.69 2.21
C LEU A 86 31.67 14.54 2.74
N ILE A 87 31.45 15.83 3.00
CA ILE A 87 32.41 16.78 3.58
C ILE A 87 31.73 17.46 4.78
N PRO A 88 32.39 17.61 5.94
CA PRO A 88 33.77 17.23 6.27
C PRO A 88 33.97 15.71 6.37
N SER A 89 35.20 15.23 6.56
CA SER A 89 35.53 13.79 6.66
C SER A 89 34.81 13.04 7.77
N THR A 90 34.23 13.76 8.73
CA THR A 90 33.38 13.25 9.83
C THR A 90 31.90 13.11 9.45
N ALA A 91 31.50 13.57 8.26
CA ALA A 91 30.12 13.52 7.81
C ALA A 91 29.64 12.06 7.59
N ALA A 92 28.34 11.83 7.72
CA ALA A 92 27.74 10.50 7.80
C ALA A 92 28.11 9.58 6.62
N ASN A 93 28.28 10.15 5.42
CA ASN A 93 28.61 9.40 4.21
C ASN A 93 30.12 9.39 3.89
N ALA A 94 30.93 10.15 4.64
CA ALA A 94 32.36 10.31 4.40
C ALA A 94 33.20 9.13 4.89
N LYS A 95 32.71 8.35 5.87
CA LYS A 95 33.40 7.17 6.44
C LYS A 95 34.87 7.44 6.81
N GLY A 96 35.15 8.64 7.32
CA GLY A 96 36.49 9.07 7.72
C GLY A 96 37.43 9.46 6.59
N ARG A 97 36.96 9.52 5.33
CA ARG A 97 37.77 9.91 4.16
C ARG A 97 37.57 11.39 3.85
N ASN A 98 38.65 12.07 3.46
CA ASN A 98 38.55 13.45 2.98
C ASN A 98 38.15 13.45 1.50
N PHE A 99 37.00 14.07 1.22
CA PHE A 99 36.48 14.25 -0.13
C PHE A 99 36.66 15.69 -0.64
N GLU A 100 37.13 16.63 0.19
CA GLU A 100 37.31 18.02 -0.19
C GLU A 100 38.36 18.20 -1.28
N LEU A 101 37.97 18.87 -2.36
CA LEU A 101 38.87 19.26 -3.44
C LEU A 101 39.45 20.64 -3.15
N GLN A 102 40.75 20.79 -3.35
CA GLN A 102 41.48 22.04 -3.16
C GLN A 102 42.29 22.34 -4.42
N VAL A 103 42.24 23.58 -4.89
CA VAL A 103 43.08 24.05 -6.00
C VAL A 103 44.42 24.48 -5.43
N MET A 104 45.50 23.89 -5.92
CA MET A 104 46.87 24.21 -5.51
C MET A 104 47.59 24.82 -6.72
N VAL A 105 48.02 26.08 -6.61
CA VAL A 105 48.86 26.75 -7.61
C VAL A 105 50.29 26.66 -7.13
N ASN A 106 51.15 25.97 -7.88
CA ASN A 106 52.58 25.89 -7.56
C ASN A 106 53.25 27.19 -8.00
N ASP A 107 53.60 28.03 -7.04
CA ASP A 107 54.27 29.32 -7.28
C ASP A 107 55.80 29.19 -7.25
N ASP A 108 56.32 28.06 -7.76
CA ASP A 108 57.76 27.81 -7.82
C ASP A 108 58.35 28.47 -9.08
N SER A 109 58.63 29.76 -8.97
CA SER A 109 59.46 30.50 -9.92
C SER A 109 60.95 30.12 -9.82
N TYR A 110 61.28 28.83 -10.00
CA TYR A 110 62.65 28.31 -10.09
C TYR A 110 62.91 27.71 -11.48
N PHE A 111 62.93 28.56 -12.51
CA PHE A 111 63.63 28.23 -13.76
C PHE A 111 65.11 28.63 -13.63
N THR A 112 65.80 28.04 -12.68
CA THR A 112 67.26 28.08 -12.58
C THR A 112 67.75 26.68 -12.28
N SER A 113 68.30 26.06 -13.32
CA SER A 113 69.28 24.98 -13.34
C SER A 113 69.40 24.14 -12.05
N THR A 114 69.06 22.85 -12.16
CA THR A 114 69.99 21.70 -12.04
C THR A 114 69.22 20.49 -11.53
N ASN A 115 69.19 19.43 -12.33
CA ASN A 115 68.95 18.07 -11.86
C ASN A 115 69.96 17.75 -10.75
N LEU A 116 69.57 17.74 -9.47
CA LEU A 116 70.26 16.99 -8.41
C LEU A 116 69.47 17.01 -7.09
N LYS A 117 68.93 15.83 -6.74
CA LYS A 117 68.67 15.28 -5.39
C LYS A 117 67.78 16.06 -4.41
N GLY A 118 66.74 15.35 -3.94
CA GLY A 118 66.49 15.27 -2.50
C GLY A 118 65.02 15.21 -2.07
N SER A 119 64.61 14.02 -1.63
CA SER A 119 63.59 13.73 -0.60
C SER A 119 62.11 14.09 -0.84
N SER A 120 61.33 13.01 -0.88
CA SER A 120 60.04 12.83 -0.18
C SER A 120 59.05 13.97 -0.23
N GLU A 121 58.19 13.97 -1.25
CA GLU A 121 56.81 14.33 -1.04
C GLU A 121 55.90 13.48 -1.94
N ARG A 122 55.05 12.71 -1.27
CA ARG A 122 54.10 11.81 -1.89
C ARG A 122 53.18 12.65 -2.78
N ARG A 123 53.35 12.54 -4.10
CA ARG A 123 52.29 12.85 -5.07
C ARG A 123 51.09 11.98 -4.74
N HIS A 124 50.22 12.46 -3.86
CA HIS A 124 48.90 11.90 -3.66
C HIS A 124 48.14 12.15 -4.96
N GLN A 125 48.00 11.12 -5.80
CA GLN A 125 46.94 11.09 -6.81
C GLN A 125 45.62 10.89 -6.05
N PRO A 126 44.72 11.91 -5.95
CA PRO A 126 43.49 11.78 -5.17
C PRO A 126 42.33 11.19 -5.99
N THR A 127 42.57 10.59 -7.16
CA THR A 127 41.47 10.36 -8.12
C THR A 127 40.94 8.92 -8.15
N GLY A 128 41.76 7.91 -7.84
CA GLY A 128 41.33 6.51 -7.84
C GLY A 128 40.51 6.11 -6.61
N SER A 129 40.95 6.53 -5.42
CA SER A 129 40.32 6.15 -4.15
C SER A 129 38.96 6.84 -3.95
N VAL A 130 38.87 8.14 -4.26
CA VAL A 130 37.62 8.92 -4.16
C VAL A 130 36.55 8.35 -5.10
N ARG A 131 36.90 8.10 -6.37
CA ARG A 131 35.97 7.52 -7.35
C ARG A 131 35.47 6.14 -6.94
N THR A 132 36.36 5.29 -6.43
CA THR A 132 36.00 3.95 -5.94
C THR A 132 35.05 4.03 -4.74
N SER A 133 35.29 4.98 -3.82
CA SER A 133 34.44 5.24 -2.66
C SER A 133 33.04 5.73 -3.04
N LEU A 134 32.97 6.65 -4.01
CA LEU A 134 31.69 7.17 -4.52
C LEU A 134 30.88 6.08 -5.24
N LEU A 135 31.53 5.19 -6.00
CA LEU A 135 30.86 4.05 -6.62
C LEU A 135 30.32 3.06 -5.57
N ALA A 136 31.10 2.79 -4.52
CA ALA A 136 30.65 1.95 -3.42
C ALA A 136 29.44 2.58 -2.68
N LEU A 137 29.50 3.88 -2.40
CA LEU A 137 28.40 4.60 -1.76
C LEU A 137 27.14 4.60 -2.65
N ARG A 138 27.30 4.80 -3.97
CA ARG A 138 26.18 4.72 -4.93
C ARG A 138 25.52 3.33 -4.92
N LYS A 139 26.31 2.26 -4.87
CA LYS A 139 25.80 0.89 -4.78
C LYS A 139 25.01 0.69 -3.48
N GLU A 140 25.58 1.12 -2.35
CA GLU A 140 24.94 1.02 -1.03
C GLU A 140 23.63 1.82 -0.94
N ILE A 141 23.58 3.03 -1.50
CA ILE A 141 22.34 3.84 -1.57
C ILE A 141 21.29 3.14 -2.45
N SER A 142 21.71 2.56 -3.57
CA SER A 142 20.80 1.84 -4.46
C SER A 142 20.20 0.59 -3.79
N GLU A 143 21.00 -0.15 -3.04
CA GLU A 143 20.56 -1.32 -2.26
C GLU A 143 19.61 -0.90 -1.14
N ARG A 144 19.93 0.15 -0.37
CA ARG A 144 19.05 0.70 0.67
C ARG A 144 17.70 1.14 0.10
N ARG A 145 17.70 1.80 -1.07
CA ARG A 145 16.46 2.20 -1.76
C ARG A 145 15.64 0.99 -2.21
N GLY A 146 16.29 -0.06 -2.71
CA GLY A 146 15.62 -1.31 -3.10
C GLY A 146 14.91 -1.96 -1.91
N ALA A 147 15.62 -2.15 -0.80
CA ALA A 147 15.05 -2.72 0.42
C ALA A 147 13.91 -1.87 1.01
N ALA A 148 14.02 -0.54 0.97
CA ALA A 148 12.95 0.35 1.41
C ALA A 148 11.69 0.22 0.54
N MET A 149 11.85 0.10 -0.78
CA MET A 149 10.74 -0.08 -1.71
C MET A 149 10.08 -1.46 -1.56
N GLU A 150 10.87 -2.50 -1.31
CA GLU A 150 10.35 -3.84 -0.98
C GLU A 150 9.52 -3.82 0.31
N LEU A 151 10.02 -3.17 1.37
CA LEU A 151 9.29 -3.02 2.63
C LEU A 151 8.00 -2.19 2.48
N MET A 152 7.98 -1.19 1.59
CA MET A 152 6.76 -0.44 1.26
C MET A 152 5.74 -1.34 0.54
N MET A 153 6.17 -2.17 -0.41
CA MET A 153 5.28 -3.11 -1.10
C MET A 153 4.67 -4.13 -0.14
N ASP A 154 5.47 -4.65 0.79
CA ASP A 154 4.99 -5.56 1.84
C ASP A 154 3.97 -4.87 2.76
N HIS A 155 4.16 -3.58 3.05
CA HIS A 155 3.22 -2.79 3.85
C HIS A 155 1.88 -2.61 3.12
N ASP A 156 1.90 -2.27 1.83
CA ASP A 156 0.68 -2.13 1.02
C ASP A 156 -0.09 -3.45 0.92
N LEU A 157 0.63 -4.58 0.75
CA LEU A 157 0.02 -5.91 0.76
C LEU A 157 -0.61 -6.24 2.11
N LEU A 158 0.08 -5.95 3.20
CA LEU A 158 -0.41 -6.19 4.56
C LEU A 158 -1.68 -5.36 4.83
N ASP A 159 -1.73 -4.11 4.37
CA ASP A 159 -2.91 -3.26 4.54
C ASP A 159 -4.10 -3.76 3.71
N GLY A 160 -3.88 -4.26 2.49
CA GLY A 160 -4.94 -4.93 1.73
C GLY A 160 -5.45 -6.21 2.41
N ILE A 161 -4.55 -7.01 3.00
CA ILE A 161 -4.95 -8.19 3.78
C ILE A 161 -5.75 -7.78 5.03
N LYS A 162 -5.36 -6.72 5.73
CA LYS A 162 -6.10 -6.21 6.89
C LYS A 162 -7.51 -5.75 6.51
N GLU A 163 -7.66 -5.03 5.41
CA GLU A 163 -8.98 -4.59 4.92
C GLU A 163 -9.90 -5.78 4.67
N VAL A 164 -9.42 -6.80 3.95
CA VAL A 164 -10.19 -8.03 3.68
C VAL A 164 -10.55 -8.78 4.97
N ILE A 165 -9.64 -8.82 5.96
CA ILE A 165 -9.92 -9.44 7.27
C ILE A 165 -11.01 -8.66 8.00
N GLU A 166 -10.98 -7.33 7.97
CA GLU A 166 -11.97 -6.49 8.65
C GLU A 166 -13.35 -6.62 7.99
N ASP A 167 -13.42 -6.64 6.66
CA ASP A 167 -14.65 -6.92 5.91
C ASP A 167 -15.25 -8.29 6.28
N LYS A 168 -14.39 -9.32 6.34
CA LYS A 168 -14.82 -10.67 6.73
C LYS A 168 -15.27 -10.74 8.18
N ARG A 169 -14.63 -9.99 9.07
CA ARG A 169 -15.03 -9.91 10.48
C ARG A 169 -16.39 -9.24 10.63
N SER A 170 -16.63 -8.14 9.93
CA SER A 170 -17.93 -7.46 9.87
C SER A 170 -19.03 -8.39 9.32
N GLU A 171 -18.73 -9.17 8.29
CA GLU A 171 -19.64 -10.19 7.75
C GLU A 171 -20.00 -11.27 8.79
N VAL A 172 -19.00 -11.76 9.54
CA VAL A 172 -19.21 -12.73 10.63
C VAL A 172 -20.08 -12.15 11.75
N GLU A 173 -19.86 -10.89 12.15
CA GLU A 173 -20.68 -10.22 13.16
C GLU A 173 -22.14 -10.08 12.69
N ALA A 174 -22.36 -9.69 11.44
CA ALA A 174 -23.70 -9.61 10.86
C ALA A 174 -24.40 -10.98 10.82
N LEU A 175 -23.68 -12.05 10.47
CA LEU A 175 -24.20 -13.42 10.49
C LEU A 175 -24.55 -13.87 11.92
N ASN A 176 -23.70 -13.57 12.91
CA ASN A 176 -23.98 -13.89 14.31
C ASN A 176 -25.27 -13.20 14.81
N HIS A 177 -25.47 -11.93 14.46
CA HIS A 177 -26.72 -11.24 14.79
C HIS A 177 -27.94 -11.89 14.14
N ARG A 178 -27.82 -12.34 12.88
CA ARG A 178 -28.91 -13.05 12.19
C ARG A 178 -29.20 -14.41 12.80
N VAL A 179 -28.17 -15.16 13.20
CA VAL A 179 -28.32 -16.44 13.91
C VAL A 179 -29.02 -16.22 15.23
N GLY A 180 -28.58 -15.26 16.05
CA GLY A 180 -29.22 -14.97 17.33
C GLY A 180 -30.69 -14.54 17.17
N ALA A 181 -31.02 -13.76 16.15
CA ALA A 181 -32.40 -13.40 15.86
C ALA A 181 -33.25 -14.62 15.45
N ALA A 182 -32.72 -15.51 14.61
CA ALA A 182 -33.40 -16.73 14.19
C ALA A 182 -33.60 -17.71 15.34
N GLU A 183 -32.61 -17.84 16.24
CA GLU A 183 -32.70 -18.66 17.45
C GLU A 183 -33.79 -18.14 18.39
N GLN A 184 -33.88 -16.82 18.58
CA GLN A 184 -34.92 -16.20 19.41
C GLN A 184 -36.32 -16.42 18.81
N GLU A 185 -36.48 -16.27 17.50
CA GLU A 185 -37.75 -16.53 16.80
C GLU A 185 -38.15 -18.01 16.88
N TYR A 186 -37.17 -18.91 16.76
CA TYR A 186 -37.39 -20.35 16.88
C TYR A 186 -37.88 -20.74 18.27
N GLU A 187 -37.23 -20.28 19.34
CA GLU A 187 -37.68 -20.57 20.71
C GLU A 187 -39.07 -19.99 20.99
N ALA A 188 -39.36 -18.76 20.54
CA ALA A 188 -40.70 -18.19 20.68
C ALA A 188 -41.77 -19.03 19.95
N THR A 189 -41.46 -19.53 18.75
CA THR A 189 -42.37 -20.39 17.98
C THR A 189 -42.56 -21.75 18.66
N LYS A 190 -41.50 -22.32 19.21
CA LYS A 190 -41.52 -23.58 19.94
C LYS A 190 -42.37 -23.48 21.20
N GLU A 191 -42.22 -22.43 22.01
CA GLU A 191 -43.06 -22.19 23.19
C GLU A 191 -44.55 -22.09 22.83
N ILE A 192 -44.89 -21.38 21.74
CA ILE A 192 -46.26 -21.29 21.24
C ILE A 192 -46.80 -22.66 20.82
N LEU A 193 -45.97 -23.48 20.16
CA LEU A 193 -46.35 -24.82 19.73
C LEU A 193 -46.56 -25.76 20.92
N GLU A 194 -45.67 -25.74 21.91
CA GLU A 194 -45.82 -26.52 23.15
C GLU A 194 -47.11 -26.15 23.89
N GLN A 195 -47.39 -24.85 24.02
CA GLN A 195 -48.63 -24.38 24.65
C GLN A 195 -49.88 -24.82 23.86
N LYS A 196 -49.81 -24.80 22.52
CA LYS A 196 -50.89 -25.27 21.65
C LYS A 196 -51.10 -26.78 21.73
N GLU A 197 -50.01 -27.55 21.83
CA GLU A 197 -50.05 -28.99 22.04
C GLU A 197 -50.77 -29.32 23.35
N ILE A 198 -50.36 -28.70 24.47
CA ILE A 198 -50.99 -28.89 25.78
C ILE A 198 -52.49 -28.58 25.70
N ASN A 199 -52.87 -27.44 25.10
CA ASN A 199 -54.27 -27.06 24.96
C ASN A 199 -55.08 -28.07 24.13
N THR A 200 -54.49 -28.59 23.04
CA THR A 200 -55.14 -29.58 22.17
C THR A 200 -55.31 -30.91 22.89
N THR A 201 -54.31 -31.34 23.66
CA THR A 201 -54.35 -32.55 24.49
C THR A 201 -55.46 -32.44 25.54
N ILE A 202 -55.55 -31.31 26.25
CA ILE A 202 -56.63 -31.07 27.22
C ILE A 202 -58.01 -31.14 26.55
N GLN A 203 -58.17 -30.48 25.39
CA GLN A 203 -59.44 -30.52 24.65
C GLN A 203 -59.81 -31.93 24.20
N TYR A 204 -58.83 -32.71 23.74
CA TYR A 204 -59.02 -34.10 23.36
C TYR A 204 -59.48 -34.94 24.56
N GLU A 205 -58.81 -34.84 25.70
CA GLU A 205 -59.18 -35.54 26.93
C GLU A 205 -60.60 -35.18 27.40
N GLN A 206 -60.96 -33.89 27.37
CA GLN A 206 -62.31 -33.44 27.69
C GLN A 206 -63.37 -34.03 26.75
N LEU A 207 -63.09 -34.09 25.45
CA LEU A 207 -64.00 -34.67 24.46
C LEU A 207 -64.18 -36.16 24.70
N VAL A 208 -63.10 -36.90 25.00
CA VAL A 208 -63.13 -38.32 25.33
C VAL A 208 -63.97 -38.57 26.59
N LEU A 209 -63.76 -37.79 27.65
CA LEU A 209 -64.54 -37.89 28.88
C LEU A 209 -66.03 -37.63 28.62
N ARG A 210 -66.36 -36.59 27.84
CA ARG A 210 -67.75 -36.28 27.49
C ARG A 210 -68.41 -37.37 26.65
N ALA A 211 -67.69 -37.94 25.68
CA ALA A 211 -68.18 -39.03 24.85
C ALA A 211 -68.47 -40.29 25.68
N ASN A 212 -67.61 -40.61 26.64
CA ASN A 212 -67.83 -41.74 27.56
C ASN A 212 -69.01 -41.47 28.50
N ALA A 213 -69.14 -40.27 29.06
CA ALA A 213 -70.27 -39.90 29.91
C ALA A 213 -71.62 -40.04 29.15
N LEU A 214 -71.69 -39.55 27.91
CA LEU A 214 -72.88 -39.69 27.07
C LEU A 214 -73.18 -41.15 26.74
N ARG A 215 -72.14 -41.97 26.52
CA ARG A 215 -72.30 -43.40 26.27
C ARG A 215 -72.92 -44.11 27.49
N GLU A 216 -72.44 -43.81 28.69
CA GLU A 216 -72.99 -44.37 29.94
C GLU A 216 -74.43 -43.91 30.21
N GLU A 217 -74.74 -42.65 29.92
CA GLU A 217 -76.10 -42.11 30.03
C GLU A 217 -77.06 -42.85 29.09
N LEU A 218 -76.68 -43.02 27.82
CA LEU A 218 -77.46 -43.78 26.84
C LEU A 218 -77.62 -45.25 27.23
N HIS A 219 -76.58 -45.91 27.74
CA HIS A 219 -76.69 -47.29 28.24
C HIS A 219 -77.68 -47.40 29.39
N THR A 220 -77.60 -46.47 30.36
CA THR A 220 -78.53 -46.43 31.50
C THR A 220 -79.97 -46.21 31.05
N GLU A 221 -80.19 -45.33 30.07
CA GLU A 221 -81.52 -45.06 29.53
C GLU A 221 -82.09 -46.27 28.77
N ILE A 222 -81.28 -46.93 27.94
CA ILE A 222 -81.64 -48.17 27.25
C ILE A 222 -82.01 -49.25 28.26
N ASP A 223 -81.23 -49.43 29.32
CA ASP A 223 -81.52 -50.42 30.36
C ASP A 223 -82.84 -50.14 31.08
N ARG A 224 -83.15 -48.88 31.36
CA ARG A 224 -84.45 -48.47 31.91
C ARG A 224 -85.59 -48.80 30.95
N MET A 225 -85.48 -48.38 29.69
CA MET A 225 -86.51 -48.63 28.68
C MET A 225 -86.74 -50.14 28.48
N LEU A 226 -85.67 -50.94 28.41
CA LEU A 226 -85.75 -52.39 28.33
C LEU A 226 -86.46 -52.98 29.55
N ASN A 227 -86.14 -52.51 30.75
CA ASN A 227 -86.79 -52.96 31.97
C ASN A 227 -88.31 -52.67 31.96
N ASP A 228 -88.70 -51.48 31.49
CA ASP A 228 -90.11 -51.08 31.39
C ASP A 228 -90.85 -51.92 30.34
N VAL A 229 -90.24 -52.17 29.17
CA VAL A 229 -90.79 -53.05 28.13
C VAL A 229 -90.94 -54.48 28.64
N ILE A 230 -89.95 -55.01 29.37
CA ILE A 230 -90.02 -56.35 29.97
C ILE A 230 -91.17 -56.43 30.99
N LYS A 231 -91.29 -55.45 31.89
CA LYS A 231 -92.39 -55.39 32.87
C LYS A 231 -93.76 -55.32 32.18
N PHE A 232 -93.89 -54.48 31.16
CA PHE A 232 -95.11 -54.38 30.37
C PHE A 232 -95.46 -55.71 29.71
N LYS A 233 -94.47 -56.37 29.06
CA LYS A 233 -94.66 -57.69 28.45
C LYS A 233 -95.12 -58.73 29.47
N ILE A 234 -94.47 -58.80 30.65
CA ILE A 234 -94.86 -59.73 31.72
C ILE A 234 -96.29 -59.47 32.17
N HIS A 235 -96.71 -58.20 32.31
CA HIS A 235 -98.06 -57.85 32.71
C HIS A 235 -99.11 -58.30 31.68
N ILE A 236 -98.87 -58.05 30.38
CA ILE A 236 -99.77 -58.50 29.31
C ILE A 236 -99.84 -60.03 29.25
N GLN A 237 -98.70 -60.72 29.33
CA GLN A 237 -98.67 -62.18 29.36
C GLN A 237 -99.46 -62.76 30.53
N LYS A 238 -99.34 -62.16 31.72
CA LYS A 238 -100.13 -62.55 32.88
C LYS A 238 -101.63 -62.34 32.63
N ASN A 239 -102.03 -61.16 32.17
CA ASN A 239 -103.45 -60.89 31.89
C ASN A 239 -104.01 -61.87 30.85
N LEU A 240 -103.27 -62.18 29.78
CA LEU A 240 -103.67 -63.16 28.77
C LEU A 240 -103.83 -64.56 29.37
N ALA A 241 -102.88 -65.02 30.20
CA ALA A 241 -102.97 -66.30 30.88
C ALA A 241 -104.17 -66.35 31.85
N ASP A 242 -104.43 -65.26 32.58
CA ASP A 242 -105.59 -65.12 33.47
C ASP A 242 -106.91 -65.17 32.66
N TYR A 243 -106.97 -64.53 31.48
CA TYR A 243 -108.12 -64.60 30.56
C TYR A 243 -108.32 -65.99 29.95
N GLU A 244 -107.23 -66.65 29.51
CA GLU A 244 -107.29 -68.03 29.01
C GLU A 244 -107.84 -68.96 30.10
N GLY A 245 -107.33 -68.84 31.33
CA GLY A 245 -107.83 -69.58 32.49
C GLY A 245 -109.30 -69.31 32.79
N PHE A 246 -109.73 -68.04 32.73
CA PHE A 246 -111.14 -67.69 32.91
C PHE A 246 -112.04 -68.32 31.84
N VAL A 247 -111.62 -68.30 30.56
CA VAL A 247 -112.39 -68.90 29.46
C VAL A 247 -112.45 -70.42 29.59
N THR A 248 -111.35 -71.09 29.97
CA THR A 248 -111.36 -72.53 30.21
C THR A 248 -112.27 -72.91 31.37
N ASP A 249 -112.21 -72.17 32.48
CA ASP A 249 -113.06 -72.41 33.65
C ASP A 249 -114.55 -72.22 33.31
N GLU A 250 -114.90 -71.22 32.48
CA GLU A 250 -116.28 -70.98 32.09
C GLU A 250 -116.81 -72.04 31.11
N LEU A 251 -115.97 -72.47 30.15
CA LEU A 251 -116.30 -73.55 29.23
C LEU A 251 -116.52 -74.88 29.98
N GLU A 252 -115.69 -75.19 30.98
CA GLU A 252 -115.86 -76.37 31.83
C GLU A 252 -117.20 -76.34 32.59
N LYS A 253 -117.62 -75.17 33.10
CA LYS A 253 -118.93 -75.03 33.75
C LYS A 253 -120.10 -75.22 32.78
N GLU A 254 -120.00 -74.66 31.57
CA GLU A 254 -121.06 -74.76 30.55
C GLU A 254 -121.24 -76.23 30.12
N LEU A 255 -120.16 -76.96 29.86
CA LEU A 255 -120.18 -78.40 29.59
C LEU A 255 -120.83 -79.22 30.72
N VAL A 256 -120.48 -78.94 31.98
CA VAL A 256 -121.10 -79.62 33.14
C VAL A 256 -122.59 -79.28 33.26
N SER A 257 -122.99 -78.04 32.95
CA SER A 257 -124.41 -77.67 32.95
C SER A 257 -125.21 -78.32 31.82
N GLU A 258 -124.61 -78.47 30.63
CA GLU A 258 -125.23 -79.19 29.51
C GLU A 258 -125.38 -80.69 29.79
N GLU A 259 -124.41 -81.35 30.45
CA GLU A 259 -124.54 -82.75 30.88
C GLU A 259 -125.71 -82.95 31.88
N ILE A 260 -125.88 -82.03 32.83
CA ILE A 260 -126.97 -82.09 33.82
C ILE A 260 -128.34 -81.84 33.16
N ASP A 261 -128.41 -80.94 32.18
CA ASP A 261 -129.63 -80.69 31.40
C ASP A 261 -129.94 -81.82 30.40
N GLU A 262 -128.95 -82.60 29.94
CA GLU A 262 -129.19 -83.83 29.16
C GLU A 262 -129.73 -84.97 30.03
N ASP A 263 -129.23 -85.13 31.26
CA ASP A 263 -129.71 -86.14 32.24
C ASP A 263 -131.09 -85.82 32.83
N THR A 264 -131.56 -84.57 32.72
CA THR A 264 -132.88 -84.13 33.23
C THR A 264 -133.96 -83.94 32.17
N ARG A 265 -133.66 -84.16 30.89
CA ARG A 265 -134.71 -84.23 29.85
C ARG A 265 -135.58 -85.48 30.08
N PRO A 266 -136.92 -85.35 30.17
CA PRO A 266 -137.78 -86.52 30.21
C PRO A 266 -137.65 -87.25 28.87
N VAL A 267 -137.33 -88.54 28.94
CA VAL A 267 -137.40 -89.46 27.80
C VAL A 267 -138.88 -89.57 27.40
N GLU A 268 -139.33 -88.75 26.45
CA GLU A 268 -140.62 -88.97 25.79
C GLU A 268 -140.49 -90.15 24.82
N PHE A 269 -141.26 -91.19 25.10
CA PHE A 269 -141.47 -92.39 24.27
C PHE A 269 -142.45 -92.13 23.13
#